data_AF-A0A945ATL0-F1
#
_entry.id   AF-A0A945ATL0-F1
#
_cell.length_a   1.000
_cell.length_b   1.000
_cell.length_c   1.000
_cell.angle_alpha   90.00
_cell.angle_beta   90.00
_cell.angle_gamma   90.00
#
_symmetry.space_group_name_H-M   'P 1'
#
loop_
_entity.id
_entity.type
_entity.pdbx_description
1 polymer ?
#
loop_
_entity_poly.entity_id
_entity_poly.type
_entity_poly.pdbx_seq_one_letter_code
_entity_poly.pdbx_strand_id
1 'polypeptide(L)'
;TGYEEAAAQGLVAGTNAALFLKQAEPMILSREESYIGVLIDDLVTRGVDEPYRMFTSRAEHRLALRHDNADRRLTPVAHRLGLAESARVSRLQQKLVEIQSVMGTLNDHRVNGVTLADLLKRPEVTWKNCLEMLPSLSSVSHEVAVQIENDIRYAGYLRVEQQRIERRRQHGEKSIPEGFDYCRVRHLRAEAREKLEQIRPCTLSQAGRVSGITPSDLTQILLHLDQPGRA
;
A
#
# COMPACT_ATOMS: atom_id res chain seq x y z
N THR A 1 10.38 7.35 -16.63
CA THR A 1 10.79 6.67 -17.88
C THR A 1 10.92 5.20 -17.58
N GLY A 2 10.22 4.37 -18.36
CA GLY A 2 10.12 2.92 -18.17
C GLY A 2 8.76 2.41 -18.63
N TYR A 3 8.72 1.19 -19.17
CA TYR A 3 7.49 0.61 -19.73
C TYR A 3 6.47 0.35 -18.63
N GLU A 4 6.93 -0.12 -17.48
CA GLU A 4 6.14 -0.45 -16.31
C GLU A 4 5.52 0.81 -15.69
N GLU A 5 6.28 1.89 -15.53
CA GLU A 5 5.76 3.16 -15.03
C GLU A 5 4.71 3.76 -15.97
N ALA A 6 4.95 3.70 -17.28
CA ALA A 6 4.01 4.20 -18.27
C ALA A 6 2.73 3.36 -18.31
N ALA A 7 2.85 2.03 -18.29
CA ALA A 7 1.70 1.11 -18.28
C ALA A 7 0.85 1.28 -17.01
N ALA A 8 1.48 1.43 -15.84
CA ALA A 8 0.79 1.67 -14.58
C ALA A 8 0.00 2.98 -14.60
N GLN A 9 0.60 4.07 -15.08
CA GLN A 9 -0.09 5.36 -15.22
C GLN A 9 -1.22 5.28 -16.25
N GLY A 10 -0.99 4.64 -17.39
CA GLY A 10 -2.01 4.43 -18.42
C GLY A 10 -3.22 3.63 -17.92
N LEU A 11 -2.98 2.60 -17.10
CA LEU A 11 -4.05 1.82 -16.47
C LEU A 11 -4.91 2.71 -15.55
N VAL A 12 -4.28 3.51 -14.68
CA VAL A 12 -5.02 4.40 -13.75
C VAL A 12 -5.75 5.49 -14.52
N ALA A 13 -5.10 6.15 -15.48
CA ALA A 13 -5.68 7.21 -16.28
C ALA A 13 -6.87 6.70 -17.12
N GLY A 14 -6.72 5.57 -17.81
CA GLY A 14 -7.79 4.96 -18.61
C GLY A 14 -8.98 4.53 -17.75
N THR A 15 -8.71 3.95 -16.58
CA THR A 15 -9.76 3.58 -15.62
C THR A 15 -10.54 4.81 -15.15
N ASN A 16 -9.83 5.87 -14.75
CA ASN A 16 -10.46 7.10 -14.26
C ASN A 16 -11.18 7.88 -15.36
N ALA A 17 -10.70 7.84 -16.61
CA ALA A 17 -11.43 8.40 -17.75
C ALA A 17 -12.78 7.68 -17.95
N ALA A 18 -12.80 6.34 -17.85
CA ALA A 18 -14.03 5.58 -17.93
C ALA A 18 -14.98 5.84 -16.74
N LEU A 19 -14.45 6.02 -15.53
CA LEU A 19 -15.24 6.38 -14.34
C LEU A 19 -15.83 7.79 -14.45
N PHE A 20 -15.06 8.74 -14.96
CA PHE A 20 -15.52 10.11 -15.21
C PHE A 20 -16.72 10.13 -16.17
N LEU A 21 -16.65 9.39 -17.29
CA LEU A 21 -17.77 9.25 -18.23
C LEU A 21 -19.01 8.60 -17.59
N LYS A 22 -18.81 7.75 -16.58
CA LYS A 22 -19.88 7.12 -15.80
C LYS A 22 -20.35 7.97 -14.61
N GLN A 23 -19.81 9.18 -14.42
CA GLN A 23 -20.06 10.03 -13.24
C GLN A 23 -19.84 9.28 -11.92
N ALA A 24 -18.83 8.41 -11.88
CA ALA A 24 -18.45 7.65 -10.71
C ALA A 24 -17.17 8.23 -10.07
N GLU A 25 -17.00 7.96 -8.77
CA GLU A 25 -15.80 8.35 -8.03
C GLU A 25 -14.52 7.78 -8.68
N PRO A 26 -13.43 8.57 -8.76
CA PRO A 26 -12.18 8.10 -9.34
C PRO A 26 -11.54 7.00 -8.49
N MET A 27 -10.86 6.07 -9.16
CA MET A 27 -9.95 5.16 -8.49
C MET A 27 -8.70 5.91 -8.06
N ILE A 28 -8.48 5.94 -6.74
CA ILE A 28 -7.24 6.42 -6.12
C ILE A 28 -6.57 5.23 -5.45
N LEU A 29 -5.37 4.89 -5.89
CA LEU A 29 -4.55 3.84 -5.28
C LEU A 29 -3.63 4.47 -4.23
N SER A 30 -3.76 4.04 -2.97
CA SER A 30 -2.89 4.53 -1.91
C SER A 30 -1.46 4.02 -2.05
N ARG A 31 -0.50 4.84 -1.60
CA ARG A 31 0.91 4.44 -1.42
C ARG A 31 1.07 3.28 -0.44
N GLU A 32 0.14 3.12 0.49
CA GLU A 32 0.15 2.03 1.48
C GLU A 32 -0.27 0.69 0.87
N GLU A 33 -0.97 0.72 -0.28
CA GLU A 33 -1.60 -0.44 -0.88
C GLU A 33 -0.90 -0.89 -2.17
N SER A 34 -0.17 0.00 -2.85
CA SER A 34 0.50 -0.35 -4.10
C SER A 34 1.70 0.54 -4.45
N TYR A 35 2.65 -0.07 -5.17
CA TYR A 35 3.72 0.69 -5.82
C TYR A 35 3.20 1.60 -6.96
N ILE A 36 2.02 1.34 -7.52
CA ILE A 36 1.37 2.26 -8.46
C ILE A 36 0.95 3.54 -7.74
N GLY A 37 0.40 3.42 -6.53
CA GLY A 37 0.10 4.57 -5.67
C GLY A 37 1.35 5.35 -5.28
N VAL A 38 2.44 4.65 -4.95
CA VAL A 38 3.76 5.26 -4.70
C VAL A 38 4.27 6.04 -5.92
N LEU A 39 4.22 5.44 -7.11
CA LEU A 39 4.59 6.08 -8.38
C LEU A 39 3.81 7.37 -8.60
N ILE A 40 2.48 7.29 -8.54
CA ILE A 40 1.62 8.42 -8.86
C ILE A 40 1.78 9.52 -7.83
N ASP A 41 1.76 9.20 -6.52
CA ASP A 41 1.94 10.21 -5.48
C ASP A 41 3.32 10.87 -5.54
N ASP A 42 4.41 10.14 -5.84
CA ASP A 42 5.72 10.76 -6.03
C ASP A 42 5.70 11.76 -7.20
N LEU A 43 5.11 11.37 -8.34
CA LEU A 43 5.01 12.22 -9.53
C LEU A 43 4.21 13.50 -9.28
N VAL A 44 3.04 13.39 -8.63
CA VAL A 44 2.16 14.56 -8.40
C VAL A 44 2.60 15.41 -7.22
N THR A 45 3.29 14.84 -6.22
CA THR A 45 3.60 15.54 -4.96
C THR A 45 5.01 16.12 -4.96
N ARG A 46 5.98 15.41 -5.55
CA ARG A 46 7.39 15.82 -5.50
C ARG A 46 7.83 16.51 -6.79
N GLY A 47 7.10 16.30 -7.88
CA GLY A 47 7.56 16.69 -9.21
C GLY A 47 8.78 15.89 -9.65
N VAL A 48 9.25 16.15 -10.86
CA VAL A 48 10.38 15.44 -11.46
C VAL A 48 11.27 16.42 -12.22
N ASP A 49 12.46 16.69 -11.69
CA ASP A 49 13.51 17.45 -12.40
C ASP A 49 14.24 16.56 -13.43
N GLU A 50 14.27 15.25 -13.16
CA GLU A 50 14.83 14.22 -14.02
C GLU A 50 13.80 13.10 -14.25
N PRO A 51 13.92 12.31 -15.34
CA PRO A 51 12.98 11.24 -15.62
C PRO A 51 12.85 10.23 -14.45
N TYR A 52 11.69 10.21 -13.80
CA TYR A 52 11.41 9.32 -12.67
C TYR A 52 11.63 7.84 -13.00
N ARG A 53 12.15 7.07 -12.04
CA ARG A 53 12.31 5.62 -12.12
C ARG A 53 11.93 4.98 -10.79
N MET A 54 11.18 3.89 -10.80
CA MET A 54 10.65 3.29 -9.57
C MET A 54 11.72 2.86 -8.55
N PHE A 55 12.92 2.48 -9.01
CA PHE A 55 13.99 2.07 -8.10
C PHE A 55 14.54 3.21 -7.23
N THR A 56 14.34 4.48 -7.62
CA THR A 56 14.75 5.64 -6.80
C THR A 56 13.70 5.99 -5.74
N SER A 57 12.51 5.39 -5.83
CA SER A 57 11.43 5.64 -4.89
C SER A 57 11.65 4.96 -3.54
N ARG A 58 11.21 5.65 -2.49
CA ARG A 58 11.12 5.10 -1.14
C ARG A 58 9.66 4.80 -0.85
N ALA A 59 9.23 3.57 -1.15
CA ALA A 59 8.04 3.03 -0.50
C ALA A 59 8.35 2.82 0.98
N GLU A 60 7.58 3.43 1.88
CA GLU A 60 7.70 3.22 3.32
C GLU A 60 7.27 1.79 3.70
N HIS A 61 6.39 1.18 2.88
CA HIS A 61 5.68 -0.07 3.16
C HIS A 61 6.17 -1.28 2.36
N ARG A 62 7.49 -1.39 2.15
CA ARG A 62 8.08 -2.42 1.26
C ARG A 62 7.71 -3.85 1.63
N LEU A 63 7.56 -4.15 2.93
CA LEU A 63 7.21 -5.50 3.38
C LEU A 63 5.74 -5.86 3.11
N ALA A 64 4.86 -4.86 3.07
CA ALA A 64 3.46 -5.04 2.68
C ALA A 64 3.28 -5.07 1.15
N LEU A 65 4.08 -4.29 0.42
CA LEU A 65 3.99 -4.10 -1.02
C LEU A 65 4.84 -5.09 -1.83
N ARG A 66 4.77 -6.37 -1.49
CA ARG A 66 5.58 -7.39 -2.17
C ARG A 66 4.96 -7.82 -3.49
N HIS A 67 5.79 -8.35 -4.38
CA HIS A 67 5.31 -8.86 -5.66
C HIS A 67 4.40 -10.09 -5.47
N ASP A 68 4.68 -10.95 -4.48
CA ASP A 68 3.94 -12.19 -4.23
C ASP A 68 2.47 -11.97 -3.84
N ASN A 69 2.16 -10.84 -3.19
CA ASN A 69 0.83 -10.56 -2.64
C ASN A 69 0.05 -9.47 -3.40
N ALA A 70 0.50 -9.08 -4.60
CA ALA A 70 -0.14 -8.04 -5.38
C ALA A 70 -1.58 -8.41 -5.81
N ASP A 71 -1.81 -9.69 -6.08
CA ASP A 71 -3.13 -10.25 -6.37
C ASP A 71 -4.11 -10.05 -5.20
N ARG A 72 -3.68 -10.34 -3.97
CA ARG A 72 -4.47 -10.15 -2.74
C ARG A 72 -4.83 -8.69 -2.51
N ARG A 73 -3.89 -7.77 -2.80
CA ARG A 73 -4.08 -6.33 -2.61
C ARG A 73 -4.99 -5.71 -3.68
N LEU A 74 -4.80 -6.06 -4.94
CA LEU A 74 -5.38 -5.30 -6.07
C LEU A 74 -6.49 -6.02 -6.84
N THR A 75 -6.61 -7.35 -6.78
CA THR A 75 -7.69 -8.06 -7.46
C THR A 75 -9.09 -7.63 -6.97
N PRO A 76 -9.34 -7.46 -5.66
CA PRO A 76 -10.65 -6.99 -5.19
C PRO A 76 -11.00 -5.60 -5.71
N VAL A 77 -10.01 -4.70 -5.80
CA VAL A 77 -10.16 -3.34 -6.35
C VAL A 77 -10.48 -3.43 -7.85
N ALA A 78 -9.68 -4.19 -8.60
CA ALA A 78 -9.88 -4.38 -10.04
C ALA A 78 -11.26 -4.97 -10.36
N HIS A 79 -11.73 -5.95 -9.58
CA HIS A 79 -13.06 -6.55 -9.79
C HIS A 79 -14.19 -5.55 -9.52
N ARG A 80 -14.10 -4.77 -8.44
CA ARG A 80 -15.08 -3.71 -8.12
C ARG A 80 -15.23 -2.69 -9.25
N LEU A 81 -14.13 -2.43 -9.97
CA LEU A 81 -14.08 -1.50 -11.08
C LEU A 81 -14.41 -2.14 -12.45
N GLY A 82 -14.70 -3.45 -12.47
CA GLY A 82 -14.98 -4.20 -13.70
C GLY A 82 -13.74 -4.49 -14.57
N LEU A 83 -12.53 -4.32 -14.04
CA LEU A 83 -11.26 -4.58 -14.72
C LEU A 83 -10.79 -6.04 -14.61
N ALA A 84 -11.30 -6.77 -13.61
CA ALA A 84 -10.99 -8.18 -13.40
C ALA A 84 -12.26 -9.03 -13.54
N GLU A 85 -12.16 -10.10 -14.32
CA GLU A 85 -13.22 -11.09 -14.46
C GLU A 85 -13.42 -11.91 -13.18
N SER A 86 -14.63 -12.44 -13.00
CA SER A 86 -14.98 -13.30 -11.86
C SER A 86 -14.04 -14.51 -11.73
N ALA A 87 -13.56 -15.07 -12.85
CA ALA A 87 -12.60 -16.19 -12.83
C ALA A 87 -11.29 -15.83 -12.09
N ARG A 88 -10.81 -14.58 -12.21
CA ARG A 88 -9.63 -14.11 -11.48
C ARG A 88 -9.89 -14.03 -9.98
N VAL A 89 -11.08 -13.56 -9.59
CA VAL A 89 -11.48 -13.50 -8.17
C VAL A 89 -11.64 -14.90 -7.59
N SER A 90 -12.28 -15.82 -8.30
CA SER A 90 -12.42 -17.21 -7.87
C SER A 90 -11.09 -17.89 -7.66
N ARG A 91 -10.11 -17.68 -8.55
CA ARG A 91 -8.74 -18.19 -8.38
C ARG A 91 -8.07 -17.63 -7.12
N LEU A 92 -8.20 -16.34 -6.86
CA LEU A 92 -7.69 -15.73 -5.63
C LEU A 92 -8.37 -16.33 -4.38
N GLN A 93 -9.69 -16.49 -4.40
CA GLN A 93 -10.43 -17.09 -3.29
C GLN A 93 -10.00 -18.52 -3.02
N GLN A 94 -9.85 -19.35 -4.06
CA GLN A 94 -9.34 -20.72 -3.93
C GLN A 94 -7.94 -20.75 -3.31
N LYS A 95 -7.03 -19.90 -3.81
CA LYS A 95 -5.68 -19.73 -3.24
C LYS A 95 -5.74 -19.34 -1.76
N LEU A 96 -6.62 -18.41 -1.37
CA LEU A 96 -6.76 -17.97 0.02
C LEU A 96 -7.30 -19.08 0.94
N VAL A 97 -8.27 -19.86 0.46
CA VAL A 97 -8.81 -21.02 1.20
C VAL A 97 -7.74 -22.10 1.38
N GLU A 98 -6.97 -22.41 0.32
CA GLU A 98 -5.87 -23.36 0.39
C GLU A 98 -4.82 -22.90 1.41
N ILE A 99 -4.43 -21.62 1.36
CA ILE A 99 -3.48 -21.03 2.31
C ILE A 99 -3.98 -21.15 3.75
N GLN A 100 -5.25 -20.82 4.00
CA GLN A 100 -5.83 -20.92 5.34
C GLN A 100 -5.84 -22.37 5.85
N SER A 101 -6.21 -23.32 5.00
CA SER A 101 -6.22 -24.76 5.31
C SER A 101 -4.84 -25.29 5.66
N VAL A 102 -3.84 -24.96 4.84
CA VAL A 102 -2.45 -25.37 5.06
C VAL A 102 -1.87 -24.71 6.31
N MET A 103 -2.17 -23.43 6.55
CA MET A 103 -1.78 -22.75 7.79
C MET A 103 -2.38 -23.43 9.02
N GLY A 104 -3.62 -23.93 8.96
CA GLY A 104 -4.20 -24.75 10.02
C GLY A 104 -3.37 -26.00 10.28
N THR A 105 -3.11 -26.78 9.23
CA THR A 105 -2.27 -27.99 9.30
C THR A 105 -0.90 -27.72 9.92
N LEU A 106 -0.23 -26.62 9.55
CA LEU A 106 1.09 -26.25 10.08
C LEU A 106 1.06 -25.85 11.55
N ASN A 107 -0.05 -25.29 12.04
CA ASN A 107 -0.22 -24.93 13.45
C ASN A 107 -0.59 -26.15 14.31
N ASP A 108 -1.28 -27.14 13.74
CA ASP A 108 -1.68 -28.35 14.45
C ASP A 108 -0.54 -29.37 14.55
N HIS A 109 0.30 -29.47 13.52
CA HIS A 109 1.41 -30.40 13.52
C HIS A 109 2.59 -29.87 14.36
N ARG A 110 3.00 -30.65 15.37
CA ARG A 110 4.14 -30.35 16.23
C ARG A 110 5.31 -31.32 16.05
N VAL A 111 6.51 -30.78 16.08
CA VAL A 111 7.78 -31.52 16.11
C VAL A 111 8.56 -31.04 17.33
N ASN A 112 8.90 -31.96 18.24
CA ASN A 112 9.57 -31.65 19.51
C ASN A 112 8.86 -30.54 20.32
N GLY A 113 7.51 -30.57 20.33
CA GLY A 113 6.68 -29.61 21.05
C GLY A 113 6.43 -28.27 20.36
N VAL A 114 7.10 -27.98 19.23
CA VAL A 114 6.98 -26.73 18.46
C VAL A 114 6.16 -26.97 17.19
N THR A 115 5.29 -26.03 16.82
CA THR A 115 4.49 -26.15 15.59
C THR A 115 5.37 -26.01 14.34
N LEU A 116 4.97 -26.62 13.21
CA LEU A 116 5.68 -26.40 11.94
C LEU A 116 5.64 -24.92 11.53
N ALA A 117 4.53 -24.22 11.80
CA ALA A 117 4.41 -22.78 11.57
C ALA A 117 5.44 -21.96 12.38
N ASP A 118 5.71 -22.34 13.63
CA ASP A 118 6.74 -21.68 14.45
C ASP A 118 8.16 -22.03 13.99
N LEU A 119 8.38 -23.26 13.50
CA LEU A 119 9.67 -23.63 12.92
C LEU A 119 9.97 -22.83 11.65
N LEU A 120 8.98 -22.59 10.78
CA LEU A 120 9.12 -21.79 9.56
C LEU A 120 9.45 -20.31 9.81
N LYS A 121 9.32 -19.81 11.03
CA LYS A 121 9.82 -18.47 11.40
C LYS A 121 11.35 -18.42 11.41
N ARG A 122 12.02 -19.56 11.51
CA ARG A 122 13.48 -19.65 11.54
C ARG A 122 14.03 -19.61 10.12
N PRO A 123 15.04 -18.75 9.82
CA PRO A 123 15.55 -18.57 8.47
C PRO A 123 16.01 -19.87 7.78
N GLU A 124 16.58 -20.79 8.56
CA GLU A 124 17.13 -22.07 8.14
C GLU A 124 16.07 -23.14 7.80
N VAL A 125 14.83 -22.95 8.24
CA VAL A 125 13.74 -23.91 7.99
C VAL A 125 13.00 -23.50 6.71
N THR A 126 12.97 -24.42 5.75
CA THR A 126 12.31 -24.25 4.45
C THR A 126 11.09 -25.14 4.32
N TRP A 127 10.28 -24.90 3.29
CA TRP A 127 9.16 -25.74 2.91
C TRP A 127 9.58 -27.19 2.69
N LYS A 128 10.79 -27.39 2.15
CA LYS A 128 11.37 -28.72 1.97
C LYS A 128 11.52 -29.48 3.29
N ASN A 129 11.96 -28.80 4.35
CA ASN A 129 12.04 -29.41 5.68
C ASN A 129 10.65 -29.75 6.23
N CYS A 130 9.65 -28.93 5.92
CA CYS A 130 8.26 -29.23 6.29
C CYS A 130 7.72 -30.46 5.53
N LEU A 131 8.08 -30.64 4.25
CA LEU A 131 7.73 -31.84 3.48
C LEU A 131 8.37 -33.11 4.07
N GLU A 132 9.61 -33.04 4.54
CA GLU A 132 10.31 -34.15 5.19
C GLU A 132 9.62 -34.56 6.51
N MET A 133 9.11 -33.57 7.27
CA MET A 133 8.40 -33.81 8.53
C MET A 133 6.93 -34.20 8.32
N LEU A 134 6.29 -33.69 7.27
CA LEU A 134 4.88 -33.90 6.95
C LEU A 134 4.67 -34.06 5.43
N PRO A 135 4.80 -35.29 4.89
CA PRO A 135 4.72 -35.55 3.45
C PRO A 135 3.37 -35.20 2.79
N SER A 136 2.30 -35.07 3.57
CA SER A 136 0.98 -34.65 3.05
C SER A 136 0.96 -33.23 2.50
N LEU A 137 1.95 -32.40 2.85
CA LEU A 137 2.13 -31.06 2.28
C LEU A 137 2.59 -31.08 0.80
N SER A 138 2.91 -32.24 0.23
CA SER A 138 3.33 -32.39 -1.17
C SER A 138 2.26 -32.03 -2.19
N SER A 139 0.99 -32.03 -1.81
CA SER A 139 -0.13 -31.60 -2.68
C SER A 139 -0.25 -30.09 -2.80
N VAL A 140 0.44 -29.32 -1.96
CA VAL A 140 0.36 -27.85 -1.93
C VAL A 140 1.11 -27.28 -3.13
N SER A 141 0.46 -26.38 -3.86
CA SER A 141 1.10 -25.73 -5.01
C SER A 141 2.31 -24.88 -4.61
N HIS A 142 3.29 -24.75 -5.51
CA HIS A 142 4.48 -23.93 -5.24
C HIS A 142 4.13 -22.47 -4.91
N GLU A 143 3.15 -21.89 -5.61
CA GLU A 143 2.69 -20.52 -5.37
C GLU A 143 2.15 -20.36 -3.93
N VAL A 144 1.35 -21.31 -3.46
CA VAL A 144 0.79 -21.31 -2.09
C VAL A 144 1.88 -21.53 -1.06
N ALA A 145 2.80 -22.46 -1.28
CA ALA A 145 3.92 -22.73 -0.39
C ALA A 145 4.80 -21.48 -0.19
N VAL A 146 5.20 -20.82 -1.29
CA VAL A 146 5.98 -19.57 -1.24
C VAL A 146 5.23 -18.46 -0.52
N GLN A 147 3.92 -18.32 -0.77
CA GLN A 147 3.11 -17.32 -0.09
C GLN A 147 3.06 -17.56 1.42
N ILE A 148 2.87 -18.82 1.85
CA ILE A 148 2.84 -19.21 3.26
C ILE A 148 4.18 -18.94 3.93
N GLU A 149 5.29 -19.35 3.31
CA GLU A 149 6.63 -19.08 3.83
C GLU A 149 6.86 -17.58 4.04
N ASN A 150 6.53 -16.76 3.04
CA ASN A 150 6.65 -15.31 3.13
C ASN A 150 5.74 -14.73 4.21
N ASP A 151 4.48 -15.17 4.28
CA ASP A 151 3.53 -14.69 5.27
C ASP A 151 4.02 -15.01 6.69
N ILE A 152 4.54 -16.21 6.95
CA ILE A 152 5.09 -16.60 8.26
C ILE A 152 6.36 -15.80 8.59
N ARG A 153 7.32 -15.73 7.67
CA ARG A 153 8.61 -15.06 7.90
C ARG A 153 8.44 -13.56 8.16
N TYR A 154 7.51 -12.92 7.43
CA TYR A 154 7.29 -11.48 7.53
C TYR A 154 6.19 -11.10 8.51
N ALA A 155 5.40 -12.03 9.07
CA ALA A 155 4.29 -11.74 9.98
C ALA A 155 4.69 -10.82 11.15
N GLY A 156 5.83 -11.08 11.78
CA GLY A 156 6.32 -10.28 12.91
C GLY A 156 6.60 -8.82 12.52
N TYR A 157 7.31 -8.63 11.40
CA TYR A 157 7.66 -7.31 10.87
C TYR A 157 6.43 -6.55 10.38
N LEU A 158 5.55 -7.23 9.64
CA LEU A 158 4.28 -6.69 9.16
C LEU A 158 3.38 -6.25 10.32
N ARG A 159 3.34 -6.99 11.43
CA ARG A 159 2.55 -6.60 12.60
C ARG A 159 3.06 -5.30 13.21
N VAL A 160 4.38 -5.15 13.35
CA VAL A 160 4.98 -3.91 13.88
C VAL A 160 4.72 -2.74 12.94
N GLU A 161 4.83 -2.97 11.64
CA GLU A 161 4.53 -1.97 10.61
C GLU A 161 3.05 -1.56 10.62
N GLN A 162 2.13 -2.53 10.64
CA GLN A 162 0.69 -2.27 10.69
C GLN A 162 0.29 -1.49 11.94
N GLN A 163 0.89 -1.80 13.10
CA GLN A 163 0.66 -1.03 14.33
C GLN A 163 1.14 0.44 14.20
N ARG A 164 2.21 0.70 13.45
CA ARG A 164 2.67 2.07 13.18
C ARG A 164 1.71 2.81 12.24
N ILE A 165 1.22 2.14 11.19
CA ILE A 165 0.23 2.68 10.26
C ILE A 165 -1.06 3.00 11.01
N GLU A 166 -1.57 2.04 11.79
CA GLU A 166 -2.81 2.19 12.53
C GLU A 166 -2.72 3.32 13.56
N ARG A 167 -1.61 3.43 14.29
CA ARG A 167 -1.38 4.58 15.17
C ARG A 167 -1.39 5.90 14.41
N ARG A 168 -0.82 5.98 13.20
CA ARG A 168 -0.90 7.20 12.39
C ARG A 168 -2.34 7.50 11.96
N ARG A 169 -3.09 6.47 11.53
CA ARG A 169 -4.51 6.60 11.15
C ARG A 169 -5.40 7.01 12.32
N GLN A 170 -5.17 6.49 13.52
CA GLN A 170 -5.92 6.81 14.73
C GLN A 170 -5.77 8.29 15.14
N HIS A 171 -4.63 8.92 14.84
CA HIS A 171 -4.47 10.36 15.03
C HIS A 171 -5.16 11.20 13.92
N GLY A 172 -5.85 10.54 12.99
CA GLY A 172 -6.63 11.14 11.91
C GLY A 172 -5.74 11.76 10.85
N GLU A 173 -5.66 11.13 9.68
CA GLU A 173 -5.15 11.84 8.52
C GLU A 173 -6.11 12.99 8.21
N LYS A 174 -5.62 14.23 8.36
CA LYS A 174 -6.41 15.42 8.10
C LYS A 174 -6.49 15.66 6.60
N SER A 175 -7.68 15.50 6.05
CA SER A 175 -8.01 15.93 4.69
C SER A 175 -7.93 17.44 4.59
N ILE A 176 -7.38 17.92 3.49
CA ILE A 176 -7.37 19.34 3.13
C ILE A 176 -8.51 19.54 2.12
N PRO A 177 -9.52 20.39 2.41
CA PRO A 177 -10.65 20.60 1.52
C PRO A 177 -10.24 21.11 0.14
N GLU A 178 -11.00 20.72 -0.88
CA GLU A 178 -10.86 21.28 -2.21
C GLU A 178 -11.13 22.79 -2.16
N GLY A 179 -10.24 23.60 -2.74
CA GLY A 179 -10.31 25.06 -2.68
C GLY A 179 -9.71 25.72 -1.42
N PHE A 180 -9.04 24.96 -0.54
CA PHE A 180 -8.33 25.52 0.62
C PHE A 180 -7.39 26.67 0.21
N ASP A 181 -7.55 27.83 0.87
CA ASP A 181 -6.79 29.05 0.57
C ASP A 181 -5.53 29.13 1.46
N TYR A 182 -4.39 28.69 0.91
CA TYR A 182 -3.11 28.71 1.61
C TYR A 182 -2.61 30.13 1.94
N CYS A 183 -3.14 31.16 1.27
CA CYS A 183 -2.76 32.55 1.56
C CYS A 183 -3.31 33.04 2.90
N ARG A 184 -4.41 32.44 3.38
CA ARG A 184 -5.04 32.77 4.68
C ARG A 184 -4.34 32.11 5.87
N VAL A 185 -3.46 31.14 5.65
CA VAL A 185 -2.72 30.46 6.72
C VAL A 185 -1.67 31.42 7.29
N ARG A 186 -1.86 31.80 8.56
CA ARG A 186 -0.93 32.69 9.27
C ARG A 186 0.42 32.00 9.46
N HIS A 187 1.50 32.77 9.40
CA HIS A 187 2.89 32.30 9.61
C HIS A 187 3.39 31.19 8.66
N LEU A 188 2.62 30.84 7.62
CA LEU A 188 3.11 29.95 6.57
C LEU A 188 4.12 30.70 5.69
N ARG A 189 5.29 30.10 5.47
CA ARG A 189 6.37 30.70 4.67
C ARG A 189 5.91 30.91 3.22
N ALA A 190 6.41 31.96 2.55
CA ALA A 190 6.01 32.29 1.18
C ALA A 190 6.29 31.14 0.20
N GLU A 191 7.48 30.54 0.27
CA GLU A 191 7.85 29.37 -0.54
C GLU A 191 6.93 28.17 -0.28
N ALA A 192 6.56 27.94 0.98
CA ALA A 192 5.64 26.86 1.34
C ALA A 192 4.24 27.10 0.75
N ARG A 193 3.74 28.34 0.80
CA ARG A 193 2.46 28.71 0.18
C ARG A 193 2.48 28.46 -1.32
N GLU A 194 3.48 28.97 -2.02
CA GLU A 194 3.61 28.83 -3.47
C GLU A 194 3.59 27.36 -3.90
N LYS A 195 4.38 26.52 -3.22
CA LYS A 195 4.43 25.08 -3.50
C LYS A 195 3.11 24.36 -3.20
N LEU A 196 2.48 24.65 -2.06
CA LEU A 196 1.22 24.02 -1.68
C LEU A 196 0.05 24.48 -2.54
N GLU A 197 0.05 25.73 -2.99
CA GLU A 197 -0.93 26.30 -3.91
C GLU A 197 -0.82 25.68 -5.31
N GLN A 198 0.41 25.40 -5.75
CA GLN A 198 0.68 24.73 -7.03
C GLN A 198 0.32 23.24 -6.98
N ILE A 199 0.69 22.53 -5.91
CA ILE A 199 0.53 21.07 -5.81
C ILE A 199 -0.88 20.68 -5.34
N ARG A 200 -1.57 21.56 -4.59
CA ARG A 200 -2.91 21.33 -4.02
C ARG A 200 -3.06 19.94 -3.36
N PRO A 201 -2.26 19.63 -2.33
CA PRO A 201 -2.34 18.32 -1.66
C PRO A 201 -3.72 18.10 -1.02
N CYS A 202 -4.23 16.87 -1.13
CA CYS A 202 -5.53 16.47 -0.59
C CYS A 202 -5.47 16.09 0.90
N THR A 203 -4.27 15.81 1.42
CA THR A 203 -4.06 15.45 2.83
C THR A 203 -2.84 16.15 3.42
N LEU A 204 -2.84 16.32 4.74
CA LEU A 204 -1.69 16.87 5.46
C LEU A 204 -0.43 15.99 5.30
N SER A 205 -0.59 14.67 5.18
CA SER A 205 0.52 13.76 4.93
C SER A 205 1.14 13.98 3.56
N GLN A 206 0.31 14.23 2.54
CA GLN A 206 0.78 14.56 1.19
C GLN A 206 1.51 15.90 1.18
N ALA A 207 0.94 16.93 1.84
CA ALA A 207 1.59 18.22 2.02
C ALA A 207 3.00 18.08 2.65
N GLY A 208 3.16 17.17 3.62
CA GLY A 208 4.44 16.91 4.26
C GLY A 208 5.49 16.22 3.39
N ARG A 209 5.09 15.63 2.26
CA ARG A 209 6.01 15.03 1.27
C ARG A 209 6.45 16.02 0.20
N VAL A 210 5.81 17.18 0.11
CA VAL A 210 6.20 18.24 -0.83
C VAL A 210 7.60 18.75 -0.48
N SER A 211 8.45 18.86 -1.51
CA SER A 211 9.84 19.26 -1.35
C SER A 211 9.97 20.66 -0.73
N GLY A 212 10.66 20.77 0.40
CA GLY A 212 10.88 22.04 1.10
C GLY A 212 9.80 22.43 2.13
N ILE A 213 8.72 21.64 2.26
CA ILE A 213 7.76 21.79 3.35
C ILE A 213 8.34 21.24 4.65
N THR A 214 8.21 22.01 5.73
CA THR A 214 8.74 21.66 7.06
C THR A 214 7.63 21.23 8.01
N PRO A 215 7.95 20.52 9.11
CA PRO A 215 6.98 20.22 10.17
C PRO A 215 6.28 21.47 10.74
N SER A 216 6.98 22.61 10.77
CA SER A 216 6.40 23.87 11.21
C SER A 216 5.28 24.35 10.27
N ASP A 217 5.47 24.25 8.95
CA ASP A 217 4.45 24.64 7.97
C ASP A 217 3.19 23.76 8.11
N LEU A 218 3.38 22.44 8.27
CA LEU A 218 2.28 21.50 8.49
C LEU A 218 1.50 21.82 9.75
N THR A 219 2.19 22.25 10.81
CA THR A 219 1.55 22.66 12.06
C THR A 219 0.68 23.90 11.86
N GLN A 220 1.14 24.88 11.05
CA GLN A 220 0.31 26.07 10.74
C GLN A 220 -0.95 25.71 9.95
N ILE A 221 -0.84 24.78 8.99
CA ILE A 221 -1.99 24.30 8.21
C ILE A 221 -2.98 23.56 9.13
N LEU A 222 -2.48 22.66 9.98
CA LEU A 222 -3.32 21.92 10.92
C LEU A 222 -4.07 22.85 11.87
N LEU A 223 -3.38 23.83 12.47
CA LEU A 223 -4.00 24.82 13.35
C LEU A 223 -5.05 25.66 12.62
N HIS A 224 -4.88 25.91 11.32
CA HIS A 224 -5.87 26.64 10.52
C HIS A 224 -7.10 25.77 10.22
N LEU A 225 -6.91 24.49 9.90
CA LEU A 225 -8.00 23.53 9.66
C LEU A 225 -8.85 23.28 10.91
N ASP A 226 -8.24 23.30 12.10
CA ASP A 226 -8.92 23.07 13.38
C ASP A 226 -9.61 24.32 13.93
N GLN A 227 -9.45 25.50 13.32
CA GLN A 227 -10.16 26.71 13.72
C GLN A 227 -11.63 26.67 13.24
N PRO A 228 -12.62 26.75 14.15
CA PRO A 228 -14.02 26.83 13.74
C PRO A 228 -14.28 28.16 13.02
N GLY A 229 -14.70 28.11 11.74
CA GLY A 229 -15.34 29.25 11.05
C GLY A 229 -14.54 29.99 9.97
N ARG A 230 -13.54 29.38 9.31
CA ARG A 230 -12.83 30.01 8.17
C ARG A 230 -12.51 29.10 6.97
N ALA A 231 -13.14 27.93 6.89
CA ALA A 231 -13.18 27.14 5.65
C ALA A 231 -14.15 27.78 4.64
#